data_AF-A0A956DEG9-F1
#
_entry.id   AF-A0A956DEG9-F1
#
_cell.length_a   1.000
_cell.length_b   1.000
_cell.length_c   1.000
_cell.angle_alpha   90.00
_cell.angle_beta   90.00
_cell.angle_gamma   90.00
#
_symmetry.space_group_name_H-M   'P 1'
#
loop_
_entity.id
_entity.type
_entity.pdbx_description
1 polymer ?
#
loop_
_entity_poly.entity_id
_entity_poly.type
_entity_poly.pdbx_seq_one_letter_code
_entity_poly.pdbx_strand_id
1 'polypeptide(L)'
;MACHRVLTPQEEIEAARNVEELEIGYWQALLSYPPCYETVAAVIERCVVEPTPELTNELGSLRKLAKTAKRGKLGKKQQEKWDESAKALSTILRAVDSDRLFVQESDKAVHRLAGDYATERDLEGDEIRITPAFKTYLKAVEKAQRLQQRAKNRFVAANLRLVVSIARRYNRGRLPLIDLIQEGNIGLMK
;
A
#
# COMPACT_ATOMS: atom_id res chain seq x y z
N MET A 1 16.18 1.07 -33.10
CA MET A 1 16.93 1.10 -31.82
C MET A 1 16.13 1.93 -30.83
N ALA A 2 15.51 1.30 -29.84
CA ALA A 2 14.73 2.04 -28.84
C ALA A 2 15.68 2.83 -27.92
N CYS A 3 15.70 4.15 -28.06
CA CYS A 3 16.33 5.06 -27.11
C CYS A 3 15.60 4.93 -25.77
N HIS A 4 16.10 4.07 -24.88
CA HIS A 4 15.58 3.96 -23.53
C HIS A 4 16.22 5.05 -22.68
N ARG A 5 15.49 6.15 -22.47
CA ARG A 5 15.89 7.28 -21.63
C ARG A 5 15.96 6.83 -20.16
N VAL A 6 17.16 6.92 -19.59
CA VAL A 6 17.41 6.79 -18.15
C VAL A 6 16.89 8.06 -17.46
N LEU A 7 16.30 7.93 -16.28
CA LEU A 7 15.79 9.08 -15.51
C LEU A 7 16.97 9.97 -15.06
N THR A 8 16.72 11.26 -14.96
CA THR A 8 17.65 12.17 -14.27
C THR A 8 17.48 12.02 -12.75
N PRO A 9 18.48 12.45 -11.93
CA PRO A 9 18.34 12.41 -10.47
C PRO A 9 17.09 13.13 -9.94
N GLN A 10 16.67 14.22 -10.58
CA GLN A 10 15.42 14.92 -10.22
C GLN A 10 14.19 14.08 -10.55
N GLU A 11 14.14 13.47 -11.73
CA GLU A 11 13.04 12.59 -12.13
C GLU A 11 12.96 11.32 -11.26
N GLU A 12 14.10 10.82 -10.75
CA GLU A 12 14.16 9.72 -9.80
C GLU A 12 13.55 10.09 -8.45
N ILE A 13 13.90 11.27 -7.91
CA ILE A 13 13.33 11.78 -6.65
C ILE A 13 11.81 11.97 -6.78
N GLU A 14 11.35 12.57 -7.88
CA GLU A 14 9.92 12.76 -8.13
C GLU A 14 9.18 11.43 -8.26
N ALA A 15 9.75 10.47 -9.00
CA ALA A 15 9.14 9.15 -9.16
C ALA A 15 9.09 8.39 -7.83
N ALA A 16 10.14 8.47 -7.00
CA ALA A 16 10.17 7.88 -5.67
C ALA A 16 9.11 8.48 -4.74
N ARG A 17 9.00 9.82 -4.70
CA ARG A 17 7.95 10.52 -3.93
C ARG A 17 6.55 10.13 -4.38
N ASN A 18 6.32 10.05 -5.69
CA ASN A 18 5.02 9.62 -6.22
C ASN A 18 4.71 8.15 -5.85
N VAL A 19 5.69 7.26 -5.81
CA VAL A 19 5.47 5.88 -5.31
C VAL A 19 5.07 5.91 -3.85
N GLU A 20 5.79 6.65 -3.01
CA GLU A 20 5.50 6.78 -1.58
C GLU A 20 4.10 7.36 -1.32
N GLU A 21 3.73 8.43 -2.02
CA GLU A 21 2.40 9.05 -1.93
C GLU A 21 1.28 8.06 -2.29
N LEU A 22 1.49 7.22 -3.32
CA LEU A 22 0.51 6.23 -3.74
C LEU A 22 0.43 5.03 -2.79
N GLU A 23 1.53 4.66 -2.14
CA GLU A 23 1.53 3.65 -1.08
C GLU A 23 0.73 4.11 0.14
N ILE A 24 0.94 5.35 0.59
CA ILE A 24 0.13 5.97 1.65
C ILE A 24 -1.33 6.06 1.20
N GLY A 25 -1.57 6.49 -0.04
CA GLY A 25 -2.92 6.61 -0.60
C GLY A 25 -3.69 5.29 -0.67
N TYR A 26 -3.00 4.17 -0.87
CA TYR A 26 -3.62 2.84 -0.85
C TYR A 26 -4.09 2.45 0.55
N TRP A 27 -3.26 2.68 1.57
CA TRP A 27 -3.67 2.52 2.96
C TRP A 27 -4.85 3.44 3.33
N GLN A 28 -4.81 4.71 2.91
CA GLN A 28 -5.91 5.64 3.14
C GLN A 28 -7.21 5.17 2.48
N ALA A 29 -7.12 4.58 1.28
CA ALA A 29 -8.27 4.02 0.60
C ALA A 29 -8.88 2.86 1.40
N LEU A 30 -8.06 1.94 1.92
CA LEU A 30 -8.52 0.83 2.78
C LEU A 30 -9.19 1.33 4.06
N LEU A 31 -8.66 2.40 4.67
CA LEU A 31 -9.18 3.02 5.88
C LEU A 31 -10.33 4.02 5.63
N SER A 32 -10.73 4.25 4.38
CA SER A 32 -11.71 5.29 4.04
C SER A 32 -13.16 4.96 4.40
N TYR A 33 -13.46 3.70 4.74
CA TYR A 33 -14.81 3.25 5.05
C TYR A 33 -14.90 2.68 6.47
N PRO A 34 -15.44 3.46 7.44
CA PRO A 34 -15.48 3.06 8.85
C PRO A 34 -16.08 1.68 9.15
N PRO A 35 -17.13 1.21 8.44
CA PRO A 35 -17.65 -0.15 8.66
C PRO A 35 -16.67 -1.28 8.38
N CYS A 36 -15.68 -1.09 7.50
CA CYS A 36 -14.65 -2.10 7.20
C CYS A 36 -13.38 -1.91 8.04
N TYR A 37 -13.34 -0.88 8.88
CA TYR A 37 -12.16 -0.55 9.66
C TYR A 37 -11.71 -1.71 10.55
N GLU A 38 -12.64 -2.37 11.24
CA GLU A 38 -12.28 -3.46 12.16
C GLU A 38 -11.65 -4.65 11.40
N THR A 39 -12.12 -4.95 10.20
CA THR A 39 -11.51 -5.98 9.35
C THR A 39 -10.06 -5.65 9.01
N VAL A 40 -9.77 -4.39 8.64
CA VAL A 40 -8.41 -3.93 8.34
C VAL A 40 -7.55 -3.92 9.61
N ALA A 41 -8.06 -3.40 10.72
CA ALA A 41 -7.37 -3.35 12.00
C ALA A 41 -6.99 -4.75 12.51
N ALA A 42 -7.88 -5.73 12.40
CA ALA A 42 -7.61 -7.11 12.81
C ALA A 42 -6.49 -7.77 11.98
N VAL A 43 -6.36 -7.42 10.70
CA VAL A 43 -5.22 -7.88 9.87
C VAL A 43 -3.93 -7.24 10.36
N ILE A 44 -3.92 -5.92 10.57
CA ILE A 44 -2.75 -5.18 11.05
C ILE A 44 -2.28 -5.72 12.40
N GLU A 45 -3.19 -5.89 13.36
CA GLU A 45 -2.88 -6.39 14.71
C GLU A 45 -2.37 -7.84 14.70
N ARG A 46 -2.75 -8.64 13.70
CA ARG A 46 -2.22 -10.00 13.50
C ARG A 46 -0.82 -9.98 12.85
N CYS A 47 -0.58 -9.06 11.92
CA CYS A 47 0.66 -8.98 11.17
C CYS A 47 1.79 -8.25 11.92
N VAL A 48 1.44 -7.26 12.75
CA VAL A 48 2.41 -6.44 13.48
C VAL A 48 2.61 -7.00 14.89
N VAL A 49 3.68 -7.78 15.07
CA VAL A 49 3.99 -8.47 16.34
C VAL A 49 4.37 -7.50 17.47
N GLU A 50 5.13 -6.45 17.14
CA GLU A 50 5.61 -5.45 18.10
C GLU A 50 5.19 -4.04 17.65
N PRO A 51 3.93 -3.63 17.91
CA PRO A 51 3.42 -2.35 17.47
C PRO A 51 4.02 -1.20 18.28
N THR A 52 4.39 -0.10 17.61
CA THR A 52 4.81 1.11 18.32
C THR A 52 3.63 1.73 19.08
N PRO A 53 3.90 2.55 20.12
CA PRO A 53 2.85 3.29 20.81
C PRO A 53 2.03 4.17 19.86
N GLU A 54 2.67 4.79 18.87
CA GLU A 54 2.02 5.65 17.88
C GLU A 54 1.04 4.86 17.01
N LEU A 55 1.44 3.68 16.53
CA LEU A 55 0.57 2.79 15.76
C LEU A 55 -0.64 2.38 16.59
N THR A 56 -0.41 1.97 17.83
CA THR A 56 -1.45 1.52 18.76
C THR A 56 -2.44 2.66 19.06
N ASN A 57 -1.95 3.88 19.24
CA ASN A 57 -2.76 5.06 19.51
C ASN A 57 -3.67 5.41 18.33
N GLU A 58 -3.13 5.43 17.11
CA GLU A 58 -3.94 5.73 15.91
C GLU A 58 -4.98 4.64 15.64
N LEU A 59 -4.61 3.36 15.80
CA LEU A 59 -5.57 2.25 15.72
C LEU A 59 -6.70 2.41 16.76
N GLY A 60 -6.36 2.80 17.99
CA GLY A 60 -7.34 3.06 19.04
C GLY A 60 -8.25 4.26 18.74
N SER A 61 -7.70 5.34 18.18
CA SER A 61 -8.44 6.55 17.80
C SER A 61 -9.49 6.26 16.73
N LEU A 62 -9.06 5.61 15.63
CA LEU A 62 -9.97 5.22 14.55
C LEU A 62 -11.01 4.21 15.01
N ARG A 63 -10.63 3.22 15.83
CA ARG A 63 -11.59 2.25 16.39
C ARG A 63 -12.71 2.93 17.19
N LYS A 64 -12.38 3.95 17.98
CA LYS A 64 -13.38 4.74 18.72
C LYS A 64 -14.29 5.53 17.78
N LEU A 65 -13.74 6.17 16.75
CA LEU A 65 -14.53 6.90 15.76
C LEU A 65 -15.44 5.95 14.97
N ALA A 66 -14.94 4.79 14.55
CA ALA A 66 -15.68 3.81 13.76
C ALA A 66 -16.97 3.36 14.47
N LYS A 67 -16.89 3.14 15.80
CA LYS A 67 -18.05 2.81 16.64
C LYS A 67 -19.12 3.89 16.68
N THR A 68 -18.76 5.15 16.41
CA THR A 68 -19.73 6.27 16.37
C THR A 68 -20.41 6.43 15.02
N ALA A 69 -19.93 5.74 13.97
CA ALA A 69 -20.48 5.84 12.63
C ALA A 69 -21.91 5.28 12.58
N LYS A 70 -22.86 6.06 12.07
CA LYS A 70 -24.24 5.63 11.86
C LYS A 70 -24.48 5.44 10.39
N ARG A 71 -25.00 4.27 9.99
CA ARG A 71 -25.22 3.90 8.57
C ARG A 71 -23.95 4.07 7.72
N GLY A 72 -22.78 3.81 8.33
CA GLY A 72 -21.48 3.92 7.68
C GLY A 72 -20.99 5.34 7.41
N LYS A 73 -21.57 6.36 8.05
CA LYS A 73 -21.15 7.76 7.93
C LYS A 73 -20.81 8.36 9.28
N LEU A 74 -19.81 9.23 9.29
CA LEU A 74 -19.43 10.07 10.43
C LEU A 74 -20.02 11.48 10.27
N GLY A 75 -20.19 12.19 11.38
CA GLY A 75 -20.49 13.62 11.31
C GLY A 75 -19.29 14.40 10.77
N LYS A 76 -19.50 15.60 10.20
CA LYS A 76 -18.42 16.39 9.54
C LYS A 76 -17.14 16.52 10.38
N LYS A 77 -17.27 16.95 11.64
CA LYS A 77 -16.13 17.11 12.57
C LYS A 77 -15.44 15.78 12.92
N GLN A 78 -16.20 14.68 12.94
CA GLN A 78 -15.64 13.34 13.16
C GLN A 78 -14.95 12.82 11.89
N GLN A 79 -15.48 13.15 10.71
CA GLN A 79 -14.87 12.81 9.43
C GLN A 79 -13.53 13.52 9.25
N GLU A 80 -13.44 14.81 9.58
CA GLU A 80 -12.16 15.55 9.54
C GLU A 80 -11.09 14.89 10.43
N LYS A 81 -11.49 14.49 11.65
CA LYS A 81 -10.61 13.74 12.57
C LYS A 81 -10.26 12.35 12.05
N TRP A 82 -11.22 11.67 11.43
CA TRP A 82 -11.01 10.36 10.82
C TRP A 82 -9.96 10.46 9.72
N ASP A 83 -10.09 11.44 8.83
CA ASP A 83 -9.20 11.62 7.69
C ASP A 83 -7.77 11.96 8.15
N GLU A 84 -7.64 12.75 9.22
CA GLU A 84 -6.36 13.06 9.87
C GLU A 84 -5.70 11.81 10.47
N SER A 85 -6.41 11.07 11.34
CA SER A 85 -5.90 9.83 11.93
C SER A 85 -5.64 8.74 10.88
N ALA A 86 -6.48 8.63 9.86
CA ALA A 86 -6.27 7.68 8.76
C ALA A 86 -5.01 8.01 7.96
N LYS A 87 -4.71 9.30 7.73
CA LYS A 87 -3.46 9.73 7.08
C LYS A 87 -2.24 9.43 7.95
N ALA A 88 -2.32 9.71 9.25
CA ALA A 88 -1.25 9.41 10.20
C ALA A 88 -0.96 7.91 10.24
N LEU A 89 -2.00 7.09 10.44
CA LEU A 89 -1.89 5.63 10.44
C LEU A 89 -1.33 5.08 9.12
N SER A 90 -1.80 5.59 7.98
CA SER A 90 -1.30 5.16 6.65
C SER A 90 0.19 5.44 6.46
N THR A 91 0.68 6.55 7.01
CA THR A 91 2.10 6.91 6.96
C THR A 91 2.94 5.95 7.81
N ILE A 92 2.46 5.63 9.02
CA ILE A 92 3.11 4.65 9.91
C ILE A 92 3.11 3.26 9.27
N LEU A 93 1.96 2.81 8.75
CA LEU A 93 1.83 1.50 8.10
C LEU A 93 2.71 1.37 6.87
N ARG A 94 2.85 2.43 6.05
CA ARG A 94 3.78 2.41 4.92
C ARG A 94 5.24 2.17 5.36
N ALA A 95 5.64 2.68 6.53
CA ALA A 95 6.98 2.44 7.07
C ALA A 95 7.14 1.02 7.63
N VAL A 96 6.09 0.50 8.28
CA VAL A 96 6.08 -0.82 8.93
C VAL A 96 5.94 -1.97 7.91
N ASP A 97 5.14 -1.79 6.86
CA ASP A 97 4.79 -2.80 5.85
C ASP A 97 5.75 -2.78 4.65
N SER A 98 7.06 -2.87 4.87
CA SER A 98 8.09 -2.62 3.83
C SER A 98 7.91 -3.45 2.54
N ASP A 99 7.44 -4.69 2.66
CA ASP A 99 7.21 -5.62 1.55
C ASP A 99 5.80 -5.54 0.93
N ARG A 100 4.91 -4.73 1.52
CA ARG A 100 3.53 -4.53 1.10
C ARG A 100 2.64 -5.77 1.29
N LEU A 101 3.01 -6.69 2.17
CA LEU A 101 2.17 -7.84 2.48
C LEU A 101 0.96 -7.45 3.32
N PHE A 102 1.10 -6.53 4.28
CA PHE A 102 0.01 -6.20 5.21
C PHE A 102 -1.12 -5.47 4.49
N VAL A 103 -0.78 -4.56 3.57
CA VAL A 103 -1.77 -3.86 2.73
C VAL A 103 -2.50 -4.83 1.80
N GLN A 104 -1.79 -5.82 1.24
CA GLN A 104 -2.39 -6.84 0.37
C GLN A 104 -3.32 -7.77 1.14
N GLU A 105 -2.92 -8.23 2.32
CA GLU A 105 -3.76 -9.06 3.19
C GLU A 105 -4.99 -8.29 3.70
N SER A 106 -4.84 -7.00 3.98
CA SER A 106 -5.96 -6.12 4.34
C SER A 106 -6.94 -5.97 3.18
N ASP A 107 -6.42 -5.78 1.97
CA ASP A 107 -7.23 -5.69 0.75
C ASP A 107 -8.02 -6.99 0.46
N LYS A 108 -7.35 -8.14 0.56
CA LYS A 108 -8.02 -9.44 0.47
C LYS A 108 -9.10 -9.60 1.54
N ALA A 109 -8.82 -9.20 2.78
CA ALA A 109 -9.77 -9.30 3.87
C ALA A 109 -11.04 -8.47 3.61
N VAL A 110 -10.93 -7.25 3.06
CA VAL A 110 -12.11 -6.44 2.73
C VAL A 110 -12.87 -6.94 1.50
N HIS A 111 -12.17 -7.53 0.51
CA HIS A 111 -12.83 -8.19 -0.63
C HIS A 111 -13.57 -9.47 -0.21
N ARG A 112 -13.07 -10.21 0.79
CA ARG A 112 -13.81 -11.36 1.37
C ARG A 112 -15.19 -10.97 1.91
N LEU A 113 -15.34 -9.76 2.44
CA LEU A 113 -16.63 -9.23 2.89
C LEU A 113 -17.62 -9.02 1.72
N ALA A 114 -17.13 -8.88 0.49
CA ALA A 114 -17.95 -8.78 -0.71
C ALA A 114 -18.38 -10.15 -1.26
N GLY A 115 -17.88 -11.25 -0.70
CA GLY A 115 -18.02 -12.60 -1.24
C GLY A 115 -17.01 -12.95 -2.33
N ASP A 116 -16.09 -12.03 -2.65
CA ASP A 116 -14.94 -12.31 -3.51
C ASP A 116 -13.95 -13.19 -2.72
N TYR A 117 -13.33 -14.20 -3.34
CA TYR A 117 -12.47 -15.21 -2.67
C TYR A 117 -13.18 -16.27 -1.78
N ALA A 118 -14.43 -16.64 -2.10
CA ALA A 118 -15.24 -17.61 -1.34
C ALA A 118 -14.61 -19.01 -1.14
N THR A 119 -13.55 -19.36 -1.88
CA THR A 119 -12.81 -20.64 -1.81
C THR A 119 -11.81 -20.71 -0.65
N GLU A 120 -11.41 -19.58 -0.06
CA GLU A 120 -10.42 -19.47 1.03
C GLU A 120 -11.10 -19.15 2.37
N ARG A 121 -12.28 -19.74 2.62
CA ARG A 121 -13.04 -19.56 3.87
C ARG A 121 -12.43 -20.37 5.00
N ASP A 122 -11.38 -19.82 5.59
CA ASP A 122 -11.20 -19.89 7.03
C ASP A 122 -11.37 -18.47 7.58
N LEU A 123 -12.09 -18.37 8.70
CA LEU A 123 -12.31 -17.22 9.59
C LEU A 123 -13.69 -16.56 9.54
N GLU A 124 -14.37 -16.70 10.68
CA GLU A 124 -15.52 -15.96 11.17
C GLU A 124 -15.34 -14.44 10.94
N GLY A 125 -16.22 -13.85 10.14
CA GLY A 125 -16.32 -12.41 9.97
C GLY A 125 -17.78 -12.04 9.75
N ASP A 126 -18.24 -10.99 10.42
CA ASP A 126 -19.61 -10.49 10.28
C ASP A 126 -19.90 -10.18 8.80
N GLU A 127 -20.98 -10.75 8.27
CA GLU A 127 -21.45 -10.46 6.91
C GLU A 127 -21.76 -8.96 6.79
N ILE A 128 -20.90 -8.21 6.11
CA ILE A 128 -21.22 -6.82 5.77
C ILE A 128 -22.28 -6.84 4.68
N ARG A 129 -23.43 -6.22 4.97
CA ARG A 129 -24.46 -5.97 3.95
C ARG A 129 -23.84 -5.18 2.80
N ILE A 130 -23.84 -5.77 1.60
CA ILE A 130 -23.35 -5.10 0.38
C ILE A 130 -24.23 -3.88 0.10
N THR A 131 -23.70 -2.69 0.35
CA THR A 131 -24.36 -1.41 0.08
C THR A 131 -23.72 -0.71 -1.13
N PRO A 132 -24.41 0.25 -1.77
CA PRO A 132 -23.80 1.11 -2.78
C PRO A 132 -22.55 1.84 -2.27
N ALA A 133 -22.54 2.25 -0.99
CA ALA A 133 -21.38 2.88 -0.36
C ALA A 133 -20.19 1.92 -0.29
N PHE A 134 -20.42 0.67 0.11
CA PHE A 134 -19.39 -0.37 0.14
C PHE A 134 -18.82 -0.68 -1.26
N LYS A 135 -19.67 -0.74 -2.30
CA LYS A 135 -19.19 -0.91 -3.69
C LYS A 135 -18.33 0.27 -4.17
N THR A 136 -18.69 1.50 -3.79
CA THR A 136 -17.87 2.69 -4.11
C THR A 136 -16.53 2.64 -3.38
N TYR A 137 -16.53 2.20 -2.13
CA TYR A 137 -15.32 1.97 -1.34
C TYR A 137 -14.39 0.96 -2.02
N LEU A 138 -14.86 -0.24 -2.38
CA LEU A 138 -14.02 -1.25 -3.05
C LEU A 138 -13.43 -0.74 -4.36
N LYS A 139 -14.22 -0.02 -5.17
CA LYS A 139 -13.71 0.63 -6.39
C LYS A 139 -12.61 1.65 -6.10
N ALA A 140 -12.69 2.36 -4.99
CA ALA A 140 -11.65 3.31 -4.58
C ALA A 140 -10.37 2.57 -4.17
N VAL A 141 -10.50 1.47 -3.42
CA VAL A 141 -9.39 0.58 -3.04
C VAL A 141 -8.71 0.00 -4.28
N GLU A 142 -9.46 -0.62 -5.20
CA GLU A 142 -8.94 -1.16 -6.47
C GLU A 142 -8.21 -0.10 -7.29
N LYS A 143 -8.76 1.12 -7.35
CA LYS A 143 -8.13 2.23 -8.08
C LYS A 143 -6.80 2.60 -7.43
N ALA A 144 -6.75 2.72 -6.11
CA ALA A 144 -5.53 3.05 -5.39
C ALA A 144 -4.45 1.98 -5.58
N GLN A 145 -4.82 0.70 -5.43
CA GLN A 145 -3.94 -0.45 -5.71
C GLN A 145 -3.35 -0.39 -7.13
N ARG A 146 -4.19 -0.20 -8.15
CA ARG A 146 -3.73 -0.14 -9.56
C ARG A 146 -2.80 1.04 -9.81
N LEU A 147 -3.06 2.20 -9.20
CA LEU A 147 -2.19 3.38 -9.34
C LEU A 147 -0.83 3.15 -8.68
N GLN A 148 -0.83 2.64 -7.45
CA GLN A 148 0.38 2.29 -6.71
C GLN A 148 1.24 1.28 -7.48
N GLN A 149 0.62 0.20 -7.98
CA GLN A 149 1.35 -0.83 -8.72
C GLN A 149 1.95 -0.29 -10.02
N ARG A 150 1.20 0.56 -10.75
CA ARG A 150 1.70 1.19 -11.98
C ARG A 150 2.89 2.11 -11.71
N ALA A 151 2.82 2.92 -10.66
CA ALA A 151 3.92 3.79 -10.28
C ALA A 151 5.16 3.00 -9.86
N LYS A 152 4.98 1.97 -9.01
CA LYS A 152 6.07 1.06 -8.59
C LYS A 152 6.72 0.37 -9.79
N ASN A 153 5.92 -0.19 -10.71
CA ASN A 153 6.44 -0.84 -11.91
C ASN A 153 7.23 0.13 -12.80
N ARG A 154 6.73 1.36 -12.98
CA ARG A 154 7.43 2.39 -13.76
C ARG A 154 8.75 2.78 -13.11
N PHE A 155 8.75 2.97 -11.79
CA PHE A 155 9.94 3.31 -11.02
C PHE A 155 10.99 2.20 -11.09
N VAL A 156 10.60 0.95 -10.80
CA VAL A 156 11.49 -0.21 -10.88
C VAL A 156 12.04 -0.40 -12.31
N ALA A 157 11.19 -0.32 -13.33
CA ALA A 157 11.64 -0.46 -14.72
C ALA A 157 12.66 0.64 -15.12
N ALA A 158 12.52 1.86 -14.61
CA ALA A 158 13.49 2.92 -14.85
C ALA A 158 14.84 2.65 -14.16
N ASN A 159 14.80 2.19 -12.91
CA ASN A 159 16.00 1.87 -12.14
C ASN A 159 16.73 0.63 -12.67
N LEU A 160 16.01 -0.42 -13.07
CA LEU A 160 16.62 -1.59 -13.73
C LEU A 160 17.30 -1.20 -15.05
N ARG A 161 16.74 -0.25 -15.81
CA ARG A 161 17.38 0.29 -17.02
C ARG A 161 18.66 1.06 -16.71
N LEU A 162 18.70 1.82 -15.60
CA LEU A 162 19.91 2.45 -15.11
C LEU A 162 20.99 1.40 -14.84
N VAL A 163 20.66 0.36 -14.05
CA VAL A 163 21.58 -0.75 -13.72
C VAL A 163 22.15 -1.40 -14.99
N VAL A 164 21.31 -1.75 -15.97
CA VAL A 164 21.75 -2.33 -17.24
C VAL A 164 22.64 -1.36 -18.04
N SER A 165 22.33 -0.06 -18.04
CA SER A 165 23.13 0.96 -18.73
C SER A 165 24.51 1.18 -18.09
N ILE A 166 24.61 1.03 -16.77
CA ILE A 166 25.84 1.09 -15.99
C ILE A 166 26.65 -0.19 -16.26
N ALA A 167 26.05 -1.37 -16.12
CA ALA A 167 26.70 -2.65 -16.37
C ALA A 167 27.29 -2.76 -17.80
N ARG A 168 26.58 -2.23 -18.82
CA ARG A 168 27.10 -2.13 -20.20
C ARG A 168 28.36 -1.24 -20.33
N ARG A 169 28.51 -0.21 -19.50
CA ARG A 169 29.71 0.65 -19.48
C ARG A 169 30.91 -0.03 -18.81
N TYR A 170 30.66 -0.93 -17.84
CA TYR A 170 31.69 -1.71 -17.16
C TYR A 170 32.10 -3.01 -17.90
N ASN A 171 31.40 -3.38 -18.98
CA ASN A 171 31.76 -4.51 -19.85
C ASN A 171 33.07 -4.32 -20.67
N ARG A 172 33.88 -3.30 -20.33
CA ARG A 172 35.27 -3.13 -20.81
C ARG A 172 36.32 -3.62 -19.79
N GLY A 173 35.91 -4.25 -18.68
CA GLY A 173 36.78 -4.83 -17.63
C GLY A 173 36.54 -6.32 -17.38
N ARG A 174 37.42 -6.97 -16.60
CA ARG A 174 37.54 -8.45 -16.41
C ARG A 174 36.41 -9.14 -15.62
N LEU A 175 35.26 -8.52 -15.38
CA LEU A 175 34.15 -9.10 -14.59
C LEU A 175 32.91 -9.35 -15.47
N PRO A 176 32.29 -10.55 -15.42
CA PRO A 176 31.14 -10.88 -16.26
C PRO A 176 29.94 -9.99 -15.97
N LEU A 177 29.30 -9.49 -17.04
CA LEU A 177 28.11 -8.62 -17.02
C LEU A 177 26.97 -9.14 -16.14
N ILE A 178 26.88 -10.46 -15.95
CA ILE A 178 25.82 -11.11 -15.17
C ILE A 178 25.97 -10.85 -13.66
N ASP A 179 27.19 -10.77 -13.14
CA ASP A 179 27.45 -10.61 -11.70
C ASP A 179 27.15 -9.16 -11.25
N LEU A 180 27.48 -8.17 -12.10
CA LEU A 180 27.17 -6.74 -11.88
C LEU A 180 25.66 -6.46 -11.91
N ILE A 181 24.91 -7.15 -12.76
CA ILE A 181 23.45 -7.02 -12.82
C ILE A 181 22.82 -7.64 -11.56
N GLN A 182 23.37 -8.76 -11.07
CA GLN A 182 22.88 -9.40 -9.85
C GLN A 182 23.13 -8.53 -8.61
N GLU A 183 24.33 -7.96 -8.43
CA GLU A 183 24.59 -7.05 -7.30
C GLU A 183 23.70 -5.81 -7.32
N GLY A 184 23.47 -5.20 -8.50
CA GLY A 184 22.57 -4.06 -8.64
C GLY A 184 21.10 -4.40 -8.38
N ASN A 185 20.64 -5.57 -8.83
CA ASN A 185 19.27 -6.03 -8.60
C ASN A 185 19.02 -6.36 -7.12
N ILE A 186 20.00 -6.94 -6.41
CA ILE A 186 19.91 -7.22 -4.97
C ILE A 186 19.74 -5.91 -4.17
N GLY A 187 20.42 -4.83 -4.58
CA GLY A 187 20.24 -3.50 -3.98
C GLY A 187 18.88 -2.85 -4.27
N LEU A 188 18.22 -3.22 -5.36
CA LEU A 188 16.88 -2.73 -5.75
C LEU A 188 15.72 -3.51 -5.11
N MET A 189 16.00 -4.71 -4.56
CA MET A 189 14.99 -5.61 -3.99
C MET A 189 14.92 -5.61 -2.45
N LYS A 190 15.83 -4.91 -1.77
CA LYS A 190 15.77 -4.62 -0.32
C LYS A 190 15.03 -3.33 -0.05
#